data_AF-C0HH13-F1
#
_entry.id   AF-C0HH13-F1
#
_cell.length_a   1.000
_cell.length_b   1.000
_cell.length_c   1.000
_cell.angle_alpha   90.00
_cell.angle_beta   90.00
_cell.angle_gamma   90.00
#
_symmetry.space_group_name_H-M   'P 1'
#
loop_
_entity.id
_entity.type
_entity.pdbx_description
1 polymer ?
#
loop_
_entity_poly.entity_id
_entity_poly.type
_entity_poly.pdbx_seq_one_letter_code
_entity_poly.pdbx_strand_id
1 'polypeptide(L)'
;MRKLKFHEQKLLKRHNFLEYKREGGHREALVTQRYRLVERDDYKKYNGICLMVQKLVNIIKQMDPRDPFRIQMTDLILDKLYNMGVISTKESLLKCEKLSVSAFCRSLPPSPSSSPP
;
A
#
# COMPACT_ATOMS: atom_id res chain seq x y z
N MET A 1 19.83 6.69 -22.54
CA MET A 1 21.19 6.83 -21.98
C MET A 1 22.13 5.81 -22.63
N ARG A 2 23.40 6.17 -22.82
CA ARG A 2 24.43 5.26 -23.34
C ARG A 2 24.78 4.20 -22.28
N LYS A 3 25.07 2.96 -22.71
CA LYS A 3 25.59 1.92 -21.82
C LYS A 3 27.01 2.27 -21.35
N LEU A 4 27.22 2.27 -20.03
CA LEU A 4 28.53 2.51 -19.40
C LEU A 4 29.49 1.35 -19.69
N LYS A 5 30.77 1.68 -19.91
CA LYS A 5 31.85 0.70 -20.01
C LYS A 5 32.20 0.15 -18.62
N PHE A 6 32.88 -0.99 -18.57
CA PHE A 6 33.22 -1.68 -17.31
C PHE A 6 33.92 -0.77 -16.28
N HIS A 7 34.89 0.04 -16.70
CA HIS A 7 35.60 0.96 -15.80
C HIS A 7 34.69 2.07 -15.26
N GLU A 8 33.79 2.60 -16.08
CA GLU A 8 32.83 3.62 -15.70
C GLU A 8 31.79 3.05 -14.73
N GLN A 9 31.30 1.83 -14.99
CA GLN A 9 30.37 1.13 -14.11
C GLN A 9 31.00 0.75 -12.77
N LYS A 10 32.31 0.46 -12.75
CA LYS A 10 33.06 0.19 -11.51
C LYS A 10 33.17 1.44 -10.63
N LEU A 11 33.31 2.63 -11.23
CA LEU A 11 33.30 3.91 -10.51
C LEU A 11 31.87 4.30 -10.07
N LEU A 12 30.88 4.04 -10.93
CA LEU A 12 29.49 4.47 -10.75
C LEU A 12 28.58 3.37 -10.19
N LYS A 13 29.09 2.47 -9.34
CA LYS A 13 28.31 1.34 -8.78
C LYS A 13 27.06 1.75 -7.99
N ARG A 14 27.09 2.92 -7.35
CA ARG A 14 25.98 3.46 -6.55
C ARG A 14 25.09 4.42 -7.32
N HIS A 15 25.44 4.73 -8.57
CA HIS A 15 24.80 5.78 -9.33
C HIS A 15 23.77 5.15 -10.29
N ASN A 16 22.50 5.37 -10.00
CA ASN A 16 21.40 5.01 -10.88
C ASN A 16 20.56 6.27 -11.11
N PHE A 17 20.47 6.70 -12.36
CA PHE A 17 19.71 7.90 -12.74
C PHE A 17 18.20 7.67 -12.76
N LEU A 18 17.76 6.42 -12.87
CA LEU A 18 16.34 6.07 -12.99
C LEU A 18 15.73 5.68 -11.64
N GLU A 19 16.53 5.19 -10.71
CA GLU A 19 16.06 4.68 -9.44
C GLU A 19 16.85 5.30 -8.28
N TYR A 20 16.19 6.16 -7.52
CA TYR A 20 16.75 6.74 -6.32
C TYR A 20 16.25 6.00 -5.08
N LYS A 21 17.15 5.59 -4.18
CA LYS A 21 16.80 4.79 -2.98
C LYS A 21 15.71 5.41 -2.10
N ARG A 22 15.60 6.75 -2.12
CA ARG A 22 14.65 7.50 -1.29
C ARG A 22 13.21 7.44 -1.83
N GLU A 23 13.03 7.11 -3.10
CA GLU A 23 11.69 7.07 -3.74
C GLU A 23 10.98 5.73 -3.53
N GLY A 24 11.62 4.74 -2.89
CA GLY A 24 10.97 3.44 -2.64
C GLY A 24 10.67 2.63 -3.92
N GLY A 25 11.36 2.96 -5.02
CA GLY A 25 11.27 2.27 -6.32
C GLY A 25 10.05 2.67 -7.16
N HIS A 26 9.72 1.86 -8.16
CA HIS A 26 8.65 2.15 -9.13
C HIS A 26 7.24 1.71 -8.70
N ARG A 27 7.06 1.33 -7.42
CA ARG A 27 5.79 0.73 -6.97
C ARG A 27 4.62 1.71 -7.03
N GLU A 28 4.86 2.98 -6.71
CA GLU A 28 3.89 4.06 -6.87
C GLU A 28 3.43 4.19 -8.32
N ALA A 29 4.38 4.35 -9.26
CA ALA A 29 4.08 4.47 -10.67
C ALA A 29 3.30 3.26 -11.24
N LEU A 30 3.68 2.04 -10.84
CA LEU A 30 3.00 0.81 -11.26
C LEU A 30 1.55 0.73 -10.76
N VAL A 31 1.30 1.14 -9.52
CA VAL A 31 -0.05 1.14 -8.93
C VAL A 31 -0.91 2.23 -9.55
N THR A 32 -0.38 3.45 -9.70
CA THR A 32 -1.05 4.58 -10.36
C THR A 32 -1.43 4.23 -11.79
N GLN A 33 -0.54 3.62 -12.56
CA GLN A 33 -0.82 3.21 -13.94
C GLN A 33 -1.87 2.09 -14.01
N ARG A 34 -1.78 1.09 -13.11
CA ARG A 34 -2.69 -0.06 -13.11
C ARG A 34 -4.12 0.35 -12.76
N TYR A 35 -4.30 1.18 -11.74
CA TYR A 35 -5.62 1.58 -11.24
C TYR A 35 -6.07 2.95 -11.74
N ARG A 36 -5.31 3.56 -12.65
CA ARG A 36 -5.59 4.87 -13.27
C ARG A 36 -5.96 5.94 -12.23
N LEU A 37 -5.16 6.04 -11.16
CA LEU A 37 -5.34 7.08 -10.16
C LEU A 37 -5.14 8.43 -10.84
N VAL A 38 -6.16 9.30 -10.76
CA VAL A 38 -6.19 10.59 -11.46
C VAL A 38 -5.32 11.61 -10.74
N GLU A 39 -5.44 11.67 -9.42
CA GLU A 39 -4.71 12.63 -8.61
C GLU A 39 -3.31 12.14 -8.26
N ARG A 40 -2.35 13.06 -8.28
CA ARG A 40 -0.93 12.78 -8.02
C ARG A 40 -0.68 12.31 -6.59
N ASP A 41 -1.49 12.74 -5.63
CA ASP A 41 -1.29 12.43 -4.20
C ASP A 41 -2.18 11.32 -3.64
N ASP A 42 -3.08 10.75 -4.44
CA ASP A 42 -3.98 9.68 -3.99
C ASP A 42 -3.20 8.48 -3.47
N TYR A 43 -2.17 8.05 -4.19
CA TYR A 43 -1.32 6.94 -3.76
C TYR A 43 -0.72 7.19 -2.37
N LYS A 44 -0.21 8.40 -2.10
CA LYS A 44 0.39 8.74 -0.80
C LYS A 44 -0.64 8.76 0.32
N LYS A 45 -1.84 9.30 0.07
CA LYS A 45 -2.94 9.31 1.04
C LYS A 45 -3.35 7.89 1.42
N TYR A 46 -3.58 7.03 0.43
CA TYR A 46 -3.94 5.62 0.67
C TYR A 46 -2.80 4.84 1.34
N ASN A 47 -1.55 5.11 0.98
CA ASN A 47 -0.40 4.52 1.66
C ASN A 47 -0.32 4.95 3.13
N GLY A 48 -0.57 6.22 3.44
CA GLY A 48 -0.65 6.72 4.81
C GLY A 48 -1.72 6.00 5.63
N ILE A 49 -2.92 5.84 5.08
CA ILE A 49 -4.01 5.09 5.73
C ILE A 49 -3.62 3.63 5.97
N CYS A 50 -3.04 2.97 4.97
CA CYS A 50 -2.58 1.60 5.09
C CYS A 50 -1.55 1.43 6.22
N LEU A 51 -0.59 2.34 6.32
CA LEU A 51 0.42 2.34 7.39
C LEU A 51 -0.19 2.60 8.76
N MET A 52 -1.19 3.48 8.86
CA MET A 52 -1.91 3.71 10.13
C MET A 52 -2.66 2.46 10.59
N VAL A 53 -3.36 1.77 9.68
CA VAL A 53 -4.05 0.51 9.99
C VAL A 53 -3.04 -0.56 10.44
N GLN A 54 -1.92 -0.71 9.75
CA GLN A 54 -0.86 -1.66 10.15
C GLN A 54 -0.29 -1.35 11.54
N LYS A 55 -0.06 -0.06 11.85
CA LYS A 55 0.37 0.36 13.19
C LYS A 55 -0.65 -0.04 14.26
N LEU A 56 -1.95 0.21 14.02
CA LEU A 56 -3.00 -0.19 14.95
C LEU A 56 -3.04 -1.71 15.16
N VAL A 57 -2.96 -2.49 14.08
CA VAL A 57 -2.92 -3.96 14.15
C VAL A 57 -1.70 -4.45 14.93
N ASN A 58 -0.54 -3.81 14.75
CA ASN A 58 0.68 -4.17 15.50
C ASN A 58 0.56 -3.87 16.99
N ILE A 59 -0.06 -2.74 17.35
CA ILE A 59 -0.33 -2.40 18.76
C ILE A 59 -1.27 -3.45 19.37
N ILE A 60 -2.35 -3.79 18.69
CA ILE A 60 -3.34 -4.80 19.15
C ILE A 60 -2.69 -6.18 19.30
N LYS A 61 -1.74 -6.54 18.43
CA LYS A 61 -0.98 -7.80 18.54
C LYS A 61 -0.07 -7.85 19.76
N GLN A 62 0.43 -6.71 20.23
CA GLN A 62 1.28 -6.63 21.42
C GLN A 62 0.48 -6.70 22.74
N MET A 63 -0.84 -6.51 22.69
CA MET A 63 -1.72 -6.60 23.86
C MET A 63 -2.01 -8.05 24.26
N ASP A 64 -2.42 -8.27 25.51
CA ASP A 64 -2.76 -9.61 26.00
C ASP A 64 -3.98 -10.17 25.25
N PRO A 65 -3.96 -11.46 24.84
CA PRO A 65 -5.07 -12.09 24.14
C PRO A 65 -6.36 -12.17 24.96
N ARG A 66 -6.31 -12.03 26.29
CA ARG A 66 -7.47 -12.13 27.17
C ARG A 66 -8.17 -10.80 27.44
N ASP A 67 -7.58 -9.69 27.01
CA ASP A 67 -8.17 -8.38 27.23
C ASP A 67 -9.44 -8.20 26.37
N PRO A 68 -10.59 -7.81 26.97
CA PRO A 68 -11.83 -7.59 26.23
C PRO A 68 -11.70 -6.44 25.22
N PHE A 69 -10.81 -5.48 25.48
CA PHE A 69 -10.51 -4.37 24.58
C PHE A 69 -9.88 -4.84 23.26
N ARG A 70 -9.02 -5.86 23.31
CA ARG A 70 -8.39 -6.43 22.12
C ARG A 70 -9.43 -7.04 21.19
N ILE A 71 -10.40 -7.77 21.74
CA ILE A 71 -11.48 -8.41 21.00
C ILE A 71 -12.34 -7.34 20.32
N GLN A 72 -12.80 -6.34 21.08
CA GLN A 72 -13.61 -5.24 20.55
C GLN A 72 -12.89 -4.46 19.43
N MET A 73 -11.62 -4.11 19.64
CA MET A 73 -10.85 -3.37 18.64
C MET A 73 -10.55 -4.20 17.38
N THR A 74 -10.31 -5.51 17.56
CA THR A 74 -10.14 -6.44 16.43
C THR A 74 -11.40 -6.49 15.58
N ASP A 75 -12.57 -6.66 16.20
CA ASP A 75 -13.86 -6.71 15.51
C ASP A 75 -14.16 -5.39 14.79
N LEU A 76 -13.95 -4.25 15.45
CA LEU A 76 -14.17 -2.93 14.85
C LEU A 76 -13.30 -2.69 13.61
N ILE A 77 -12.03 -3.10 13.66
CA ILE A 77 -11.12 -2.95 12.52
C ILE A 77 -11.54 -3.88 11.37
N LEU A 78 -11.87 -5.13 11.67
CA LEU A 78 -12.30 -6.11 10.67
C LEU A 78 -13.62 -5.68 10.00
N ASP A 79 -14.59 -5.19 10.77
CA ASP A 79 -15.86 -4.69 10.25
C ASP A 79 -15.66 -3.48 9.34
N LYS A 80 -14.87 -2.50 9.76
CA LYS A 80 -14.60 -1.31 8.93
C LYS A 80 -13.90 -1.69 7.62
N LEU A 81 -12.90 -2.55 7.67
CA LEU A 81 -12.16 -2.98 6.47
C LEU A 81 -13.02 -3.83 5.54
N TYR A 82 -13.92 -4.65 6.08
CA TYR A 82 -14.87 -5.43 5.30
C TYR A 82 -15.93 -4.53 4.65
N ASN A 83 -16.49 -3.56 5.38
CA ASN A 83 -17.47 -2.61 4.86
C ASN A 83 -16.89 -1.73 3.75
N MET A 84 -15.60 -1.41 3.81
CA MET A 84 -14.88 -0.70 2.74
C MET A 84 -14.50 -1.59 1.54
N GLY A 85 -14.77 -2.90 1.60
CA GLY A 85 -14.46 -3.86 0.53
C GLY A 85 -12.96 -4.17 0.37
N VAL A 86 -12.13 -3.77 1.33
CA VAL A 86 -10.66 -3.95 1.27
C VAL A 86 -10.28 -5.39 1.59
N ILE A 87 -11.06 -6.06 2.44
CA ILE A 87 -10.86 -7.45 2.85
C ILE A 87 -12.12 -8.25 2.54
N SER A 88 -11.96 -9.42 1.93
CA SER A 88 -13.08 -10.31 1.56
C SER A 88 -13.60 -11.20 2.71
N THR A 89 -12.84 -11.36 3.79
CA THR A 89 -13.15 -12.29 4.90
C THR A 89 -12.76 -11.70 6.24
N LYS A 90 -13.63 -11.76 7.26
CA LYS A 90 -13.38 -11.22 8.60
C LYS A 90 -12.49 -12.08 9.50
N GLU A 91 -11.97 -13.20 9.01
CA GLU A 91 -11.40 -14.23 9.88
C GLU A 91 -9.93 -14.01 10.27
N SER A 92 -9.17 -13.17 9.55
CA SER A 92 -7.71 -13.15 9.71
C SER A 92 -7.10 -11.75 9.83
N LEU A 93 -6.65 -11.43 11.04
CA LEU A 93 -5.80 -10.28 11.36
C LEU A 93 -4.46 -10.29 10.59
N LEU A 94 -4.00 -11.46 10.13
CA LEU A 94 -2.77 -11.58 9.34
C LEU A 94 -2.90 -10.89 7.97
N LYS A 95 -4.11 -10.87 7.41
CA LYS A 95 -4.39 -10.15 6.16
C LYS A 95 -4.34 -8.63 6.37
N CYS A 96 -4.73 -8.15 7.56
CA CYS A 96 -4.68 -6.73 7.91
C CYS A 96 -3.23 -6.20 8.02
N GLU A 97 -2.30 -7.02 8.51
CA GLU A 97 -0.88 -6.66 8.58
C GLU A 97 -0.24 -6.49 7.19
N LYS A 98 -0.62 -7.35 6.24
CA LYS A 98 -0.11 -7.33 4.86
C LYS A 98 -0.95 -6.48 3.92
N LEU A 99 -1.78 -5.58 4.46
CA LEU A 99 -2.55 -4.65 3.65
C LEU A 99 -1.63 -3.86 2.73
N SER A 100 -2.10 -3.62 1.51
CA SER A 100 -1.40 -2.81 0.53
C SER A 100 -2.35 -1.81 -0.10
N VAL A 101 -1.81 -0.70 -0.59
CA VAL A 101 -2.56 0.34 -1.33
C VAL A 101 -3.38 -0.28 -2.47
N SER A 102 -2.84 -1.34 -3.09
CA SER A 102 -3.54 -2.03 -4.17
C SER A 102 -4.85 -2.71 -3.75
N ALA A 103 -5.03 -3.07 -2.47
CA ALA A 103 -6.28 -3.62 -1.98
C ALA A 103 -7.38 -2.53 -1.94
N PHE A 104 -7.03 -1.31 -1.52
CA PHE A 104 -7.93 -0.16 -1.56
C PHE A 104 -8.27 0.26 -2.99
N CYS A 105 -7.30 0.25 -3.90
CA CYS A 105 -7.55 0.63 -5.29
C CYS A 105 -8.40 -0.40 -6.06
N ARG A 106 -8.53 -1.66 -5.58
CA ARG A 106 -9.41 -2.66 -6.19
C ARG A 106 -10.87 -2.50 -5.84
N SER A 107 -11.17 -1.98 -4.64
CA SER A 107 -12.56 -1.76 -4.21
C SER A 107 -13.14 -0.45 -4.75
N LEU A 108 -12.31 0.41 -5.33
CA LEU A 108 -12.76 1.65 -5.95
C LEU A 108 -13.30 1.37 -7.37
N PRO A 109 -14.54 1.74 -7.70
CA PRO A 109 -15.02 1.67 -9.07
C PRO A 109 -14.18 2.58 -9.98
N PRO A 110 -13.95 2.20 -11.25
CA PRO A 110 -13.21 3.04 -12.18
C PRO A 110 -13.91 4.39 -12.33
N SER A 111 -13.13 5.48 -12.28
CA SER A 111 -13.66 6.83 -12.46
C SER A 111 -14.38 6.96 -13.81
N PRO A 112 -15.57 7.59 -13.87
CA PRO A 112 -16.39 7.67 -15.08
C PRO A 112 -15.79 8.53 -16.21
N SER A 113 -14.59 9.10 -16.02
CA SER A 113 -13.93 9.98 -17.00
C SER A 113 -13.21 9.26 -18.14
N SER A 114 -13.28 7.93 -18.22
CA SER A 114 -12.77 7.18 -19.39
C SER A 114 -13.91 6.64 -20.25
N SER A 115 -14.75 7.55 -20.74
CA SER A 115 -15.52 7.28 -21.97
C SER A 115 -14.53 7.35 -23.14
N PRO A 116 -14.34 6.29 -23.94
CA PRO A 116 -13.53 6.41 -25.15
C PRO A 116 -14.25 7.32 -26.15
N PRO A 117 -13.52 8.13 -26.94
CA PRO A 117 -14.09 8.84 -28.07
C PRO A 117 -14.58 7.87 -29.16
#